data_AF-A0A848M2U2-F1
#
_entry.id   AF-A0A848M2U2-F1
#
_cell.length_a   1.000
_cell.length_b   1.000
_cell.length_c   1.000
_cell.angle_alpha   90.00
_cell.angle_beta   90.00
_cell.angle_gamma   90.00
#
_symmetry.space_group_name_H-M   'P 1'
#
loop_
_entity.id
_entity.type
_entity.pdbx_description
1 polymer ?
#
loop_
_entity_poly.entity_id
_entity_poly.type
_entity_poly.pdbx_seq_one_letter_code
_entity_poly.pdbx_strand_id
1 'polypeptide(L)'
;MDFMSPDFWAALLSIIVIDLVLAGDNAIVIGLAARNVQKEDQKKVILWGTVGAIIIRVVATLLVVKLLMIPGLRLIGGLALLWIAYKLLVDNKDHEISAGSQMWAAIRTIIIADAMMGLDNVLAVAGAAGEDFALVVIGLAISVPIMVWGSTVILKLTDRFPIVITFGAAILAWTATKMLVDEPLIHDWFANSIVKYGFEIIVVIAIIGFGTWMKKKIEEQAKRNPVHIKMQ
;
A
#
# COMPACT_ATOMS: atom_id res chain seq x y z
N MET A 1 -19.42 -27.52 -2.80
CA MET A 1 -18.02 -27.45 -3.28
C MET A 1 -17.61 -28.82 -3.74
N ASP A 2 -17.27 -28.93 -5.03
CA ASP A 2 -16.68 -30.14 -5.58
C ASP A 2 -15.20 -29.83 -5.84
N PHE A 3 -14.32 -30.12 -4.86
CA PHE A 3 -12.91 -29.72 -4.88
C PHE A 3 -12.09 -30.36 -6.02
N MET A 4 -12.68 -31.29 -6.76
CA MET A 4 -12.11 -31.95 -7.92
C MET A 4 -12.63 -31.38 -9.24
N SER A 5 -13.51 -30.37 -9.22
CA SER A 5 -14.00 -29.77 -10.46
C SER A 5 -12.91 -28.90 -11.12
N PRO A 6 -12.74 -28.98 -12.44
CA PRO A 6 -11.85 -28.09 -13.17
C PRO A 6 -12.17 -26.61 -12.96
N ASP A 7 -13.45 -26.28 -12.80
CA ASP A 7 -13.93 -24.91 -12.58
C ASP A 7 -13.44 -24.32 -11.25
N PHE A 8 -13.37 -25.13 -10.19
CA PHE A 8 -12.83 -24.71 -8.89
C PHE A 8 -11.36 -24.32 -9.01
N TRP A 9 -10.54 -25.18 -9.64
CA TRP A 9 -9.12 -24.93 -9.82
C TRP A 9 -8.84 -23.77 -10.78
N ALA A 10 -9.65 -23.61 -11.83
CA ALA A 10 -9.56 -22.47 -12.73
C ALA A 10 -9.84 -21.15 -11.99
N ALA A 11 -10.95 -21.08 -11.24
CA ALA A 11 -11.30 -19.89 -10.46
C ALA A 11 -10.26 -19.59 -9.37
N LEU A 12 -9.76 -20.62 -8.66
CA LEU A 12 -8.73 -20.45 -7.63
C LEU A 12 -7.44 -19.90 -8.23
N LEU A 13 -7.00 -20.45 -9.37
CA LEU A 13 -5.82 -19.97 -10.07
C LEU A 13 -6.02 -18.54 -10.59
N SER A 14 -7.21 -18.21 -11.10
CA SER A 14 -7.55 -16.83 -11.48
C SER A 14 -7.44 -15.87 -10.30
N ILE A 15 -7.97 -16.22 -9.12
CA ILE A 15 -7.86 -15.37 -7.93
C ILE A 15 -6.40 -15.16 -7.53
N ILE A 16 -5.60 -16.23 -7.48
CA ILE A 16 -4.18 -16.13 -7.14
C ILE A 16 -3.47 -15.23 -8.15
N VAL A 17 -3.71 -15.40 -9.44
CA VAL A 17 -3.08 -14.58 -10.49
C VAL A 17 -3.51 -13.11 -10.39
N ILE A 18 -4.81 -12.84 -10.21
CA ILE A 18 -5.36 -11.49 -10.04
C ILE A 18 -4.69 -10.83 -8.83
N ASP A 19 -4.70 -11.50 -7.68
CA ASP A 19 -4.15 -10.95 -6.44
C ASP A 19 -2.64 -10.73 -6.56
N LEU A 20 -1.89 -11.64 -7.20
CA LEU A 20 -0.45 -11.49 -7.41
C LEU A 20 -0.08 -10.36 -8.38
N VAL A 21 -0.80 -10.20 -9.49
CA VAL A 21 -0.59 -9.10 -10.43
C VAL A 21 -0.85 -7.76 -9.75
N LEU A 22 -1.87 -7.71 -8.89
CA LEU A 22 -2.25 -6.52 -8.13
C LEU A 22 -1.54 -6.40 -6.77
N ALA A 23 -0.62 -7.32 -6.43
CA ALA A 23 0.13 -7.32 -5.17
C ALA A 23 1.50 -6.63 -5.29
N GLY A 24 1.95 -6.31 -6.50
CA GLY A 24 3.29 -5.78 -6.73
C GLY A 24 3.54 -4.45 -6.02
N ASP A 25 2.62 -3.51 -6.14
CA ASP A 25 2.63 -2.22 -5.43
C ASP A 25 2.35 -2.36 -3.93
N ASN A 26 1.45 -3.26 -3.54
CA ASN A 26 1.17 -3.61 -2.14
C ASN A 26 2.44 -4.11 -1.42
N ALA A 27 3.22 -5.00 -2.03
CA ALA A 27 4.48 -5.49 -1.48
C ALA A 27 5.53 -4.38 -1.32
N ILE A 28 5.50 -3.36 -2.20
CA ILE A 28 6.35 -2.19 -2.08
C ILE A 28 5.99 -1.39 -0.83
N VAL A 29 4.70 -1.10 -0.58
CA VAL A 29 4.27 -0.37 0.62
C VAL A 29 4.66 -1.11 1.88
N ILE A 30 4.45 -2.43 1.92
CA ILE A 30 4.78 -3.27 3.07
C ILE A 30 6.28 -3.20 3.37
N GLY A 31 7.13 -3.36 2.35
CA GLY A 31 8.58 -3.27 2.50
C GLY A 31 9.04 -1.89 2.95
N LEU A 32 8.47 -0.81 2.39
CA LEU A 32 8.80 0.56 2.74
C LEU A 32 8.36 0.93 4.15
N ALA A 33 7.17 0.50 4.57
CA ALA A 33 6.66 0.74 5.92
C ALA A 33 7.47 -0.03 6.98
N ALA A 34 7.81 -1.29 6.70
CA ALA A 34 8.66 -2.09 7.58
C ALA A 34 10.08 -1.52 7.72
N ARG A 35 10.60 -0.83 6.69
CA ARG A 35 11.94 -0.22 6.75
C ARG A 35 12.07 0.79 7.90
N ASN A 36 10.98 1.46 8.28
CA ASN A 36 10.98 2.51 9.29
C ASN A 36 10.95 1.96 10.74
N VAL A 37 10.96 0.65 10.95
CA VAL A 37 11.03 0.04 12.29
C VAL A 37 12.37 -0.65 12.55
N GLN A 38 12.65 -0.95 13.82
CA GLN A 38 13.84 -1.68 14.24
C GLN A 38 13.93 -3.05 13.53
N LYS A 39 15.15 -3.47 13.16
CA LYS A 39 15.41 -4.68 12.36
C LYS A 39 14.76 -5.95 12.93
N GLU A 40 14.69 -6.04 14.25
CA GLU A 40 14.11 -7.17 14.98
C GLU A 40 12.57 -7.26 14.82
N ASP A 41 11.91 -6.11 14.63
CA ASP A 41 10.46 -6.01 14.50
C ASP A 41 9.97 -5.99 13.04
N GLN A 42 10.86 -5.79 12.06
CA GLN A 42 10.50 -5.73 10.63
C GLN A 42 9.69 -6.94 10.17
N LYS A 43 10.11 -8.16 10.54
CA LYS A 43 9.39 -9.38 10.19
C LYS A 43 8.01 -9.45 10.85
N LYS A 44 7.88 -8.94 12.08
CA LYS A 44 6.61 -8.88 12.80
C LYS A 44 5.67 -7.87 12.14
N VAL A 45 6.18 -6.70 11.75
CA VAL A 45 5.40 -5.68 11.01
C VAL A 45 4.90 -6.25 9.70
N ILE A 46 5.75 -6.91 8.91
CA ILE A 46 5.35 -7.53 7.66
C ILE A 46 4.26 -8.57 7.92
N LEU A 47 4.49 -9.51 8.84
CA LEU A 47 3.54 -10.58 9.12
C LEU A 47 2.19 -10.06 9.63
N TRP A 48 2.20 -9.26 10.70
CA TRP A 48 0.96 -8.76 11.32
C TRP A 48 0.26 -7.71 10.45
N GLY A 49 1.03 -6.90 9.71
CA GLY A 49 0.50 -5.97 8.71
C GLY A 49 -0.22 -6.71 7.60
N THR A 50 0.40 -7.73 6.99
CA THR A 50 -0.21 -8.52 5.94
C THR A 50 -1.42 -9.32 6.43
N VAL A 51 -1.34 -9.94 7.62
CA VAL A 51 -2.49 -10.66 8.19
C VAL A 51 -3.66 -9.71 8.45
N GLY A 52 -3.41 -8.54 9.06
CA GLY A 52 -4.45 -7.54 9.31
C GLY A 52 -5.07 -7.00 8.02
N ALA A 53 -4.23 -6.72 7.02
CA ALA A 53 -4.65 -6.29 5.69
C ALA A 53 -5.56 -7.32 5.02
N ILE A 54 -5.19 -8.60 5.04
CA ILE A 54 -5.97 -9.68 4.42
C ILE A 54 -7.29 -9.91 5.14
N ILE A 55 -7.34 -9.81 6.48
CA ILE A 55 -8.61 -9.88 7.21
C ILE A 55 -9.55 -8.77 6.73
N ILE A 56 -9.06 -7.55 6.62
CA ILE A 56 -9.83 -6.42 6.11
C ILE A 56 -10.23 -6.64 4.65
N ARG A 57 -9.34 -7.21 3.83
CA ARG A 57 -9.62 -7.56 2.43
C ARG A 57 -10.76 -8.57 2.32
N VAL A 58 -10.73 -9.66 3.10
CA VAL A 58 -11.80 -10.67 3.14
C VAL A 58 -13.14 -10.03 3.54
N VAL A 59 -13.14 -9.18 4.56
CA VAL A 59 -14.34 -8.45 4.99
C VAL A 59 -14.82 -7.48 3.90
N ALA A 60 -13.91 -6.77 3.24
CA ALA A 60 -14.24 -5.87 2.14
C ALA A 60 -14.84 -6.63 0.95
N THR A 61 -14.33 -7.83 0.63
CA THR A 61 -14.89 -8.70 -0.41
C THR A 61 -16.33 -9.11 -0.11
N LEU A 62 -16.62 -9.46 1.14
CA LEU A 62 -17.99 -9.76 1.56
C LEU A 62 -18.93 -8.55 1.48
N LEU A 63 -18.40 -7.35 1.64
CA LEU A 63 -19.16 -6.10 1.68
C LEU A 63 -19.05 -5.31 0.36
N VAL A 64 -18.53 -5.91 -0.70
CA VAL A 64 -18.18 -5.20 -1.95
C VAL A 64 -19.35 -4.43 -2.56
N VAL A 65 -20.54 -5.01 -2.55
CA VAL A 65 -21.77 -4.37 -3.06
C VAL A 65 -22.10 -3.09 -2.27
N LYS A 66 -21.87 -3.09 -0.95
CA LYS A 66 -22.10 -1.91 -0.11
C LYS A 66 -21.00 -0.87 -0.30
N LEU A 67 -19.75 -1.28 -0.50
CA LEU A 67 -18.62 -0.40 -0.74
C LEU A 67 -18.76 0.40 -2.04
N LEU A 68 -19.29 -0.25 -3.10
CA LEU A 68 -19.56 0.41 -4.40
C LEU A 68 -20.57 1.56 -4.31
N MET A 69 -21.45 1.53 -3.32
CA MET A 69 -22.48 2.56 -3.13
C MET A 69 -21.96 3.78 -2.34
N ILE A 70 -20.70 3.78 -1.91
CA ILE A 70 -20.12 4.88 -1.11
C ILE A 70 -19.33 5.83 -2.03
N PRO A 71 -19.94 6.91 -2.54
CA PRO A 71 -19.21 7.93 -3.27
C PRO A 71 -18.19 8.61 -2.35
N GLY A 72 -17.03 8.97 -2.88
CA GLY A 72 -15.93 9.59 -2.14
C GLY A 72 -14.97 8.60 -1.46
N LEU A 73 -15.24 7.30 -1.50
CA LEU A 73 -14.33 6.30 -0.94
C LEU A 73 -12.97 6.29 -1.65
N ARG A 74 -12.95 6.38 -2.99
CA ARG A 74 -11.71 6.45 -3.77
C ARG A 74 -11.00 7.79 -3.55
N LEU A 75 -11.77 8.87 -3.38
CA LEU A 75 -11.22 10.18 -3.03
C LEU A 75 -10.45 10.14 -1.71
N ILE A 76 -11.09 9.66 -0.64
CA ILE A 76 -10.47 9.55 0.69
C ILE A 76 -9.26 8.61 0.63
N GLY A 77 -9.38 7.49 -0.08
CA GLY A 77 -8.29 6.54 -0.24
C GLY A 77 -7.10 7.10 -1.00
N GLY A 78 -7.34 7.81 -2.10
CA GLY A 78 -6.31 8.52 -2.85
C GLY A 78 -5.59 9.56 -1.99
N LEU A 79 -6.33 10.37 -1.21
CA LEU A 79 -5.71 11.35 -0.32
C LEU A 79 -4.87 10.68 0.79
N ALA A 80 -5.38 9.59 1.38
CA ALA A 80 -4.63 8.82 2.38
C ALA A 80 -3.35 8.22 1.79
N LEU A 81 -3.40 7.67 0.58
CA LEU A 81 -2.24 7.11 -0.11
C LEU A 81 -1.22 8.17 -0.52
N LEU A 82 -1.65 9.36 -0.96
CA LEU A 82 -0.74 10.49 -1.20
C LEU A 82 0.01 10.88 0.08
N TRP A 83 -0.71 10.95 1.21
CA TRP A 83 -0.09 11.21 2.51
C TRP A 83 0.90 10.11 2.90
N ILE A 84 0.58 8.83 2.68
CA ILE A 84 1.50 7.71 2.93
C ILE A 84 2.73 7.80 2.02
N ALA A 85 2.55 8.08 0.72
CA ALA A 85 3.65 8.23 -0.22
C ALA A 85 4.63 9.34 0.21
N TYR A 86 4.10 10.50 0.59
CA TYR A 86 4.88 11.60 1.14
C TYR A 86 5.57 11.20 2.45
N LYS A 87 4.84 10.61 3.39
CA LYS A 87 5.38 10.19 4.69
C LYS A 87 6.53 9.20 4.52
N LEU A 88 6.41 8.20 3.66
CA LEU A 88 7.45 7.19 3.42
C LEU A 88 8.75 7.75 2.81
N LEU A 89 8.67 8.91 2.13
CA LEU A 89 9.83 9.65 1.61
C LEU A 89 10.55 10.44 2.70
N VAL A 90 9.79 11.13 3.54
CA VAL A 90 10.31 12.12 4.50
C VAL A 90 10.72 11.48 5.81
N ASP A 91 10.07 10.40 6.19
CA ASP A 91 10.27 9.73 7.48
C ASP A 91 11.63 9.00 7.51
N ASN A 92 12.43 9.34 8.52
CA ASN A 92 13.78 8.82 8.75
C ASN A 92 13.81 7.99 10.04
N LYS A 93 14.66 6.96 10.07
CA LYS A 93 14.77 5.94 11.14
C LYS A 93 15.14 6.49 12.53
N ASP A 94 15.41 7.80 12.67
CA ASP A 94 16.07 8.40 13.84
C ASP A 94 15.11 9.12 14.82
N HIS A 95 13.81 8.83 14.80
CA HIS A 95 12.91 9.36 15.82
C HIS A 95 12.96 8.50 17.09
N GLU A 96 13.19 9.10 18.26
CA GLU A 96 13.14 8.51 19.63
C GLU A 96 11.72 8.06 20.04
N ILE A 97 10.97 7.49 19.10
CA ILE A 97 9.66 6.90 19.33
C ILE A 97 9.88 5.46 19.84
N SER A 98 9.17 5.04 20.88
CA SER A 98 9.29 3.67 21.40
C SER A 98 9.07 2.63 20.27
N ALA A 99 9.82 1.52 20.31
CA ALA A 99 9.75 0.48 19.27
C ALA A 99 8.32 -0.01 19.01
N GLY A 100 7.51 -0.16 20.07
CA GLY A 100 6.10 -0.57 19.97
C GLY A 100 5.23 0.43 19.20
N SER A 101 5.40 1.73 19.42
CA SER A 101 4.65 2.76 18.68
C SER A 101 5.05 2.82 17.20
N GLN A 102 6.32 2.61 16.87
CA GLN A 102 6.76 2.55 15.47
C GLN A 102 6.21 1.31 14.76
N MET A 103 6.27 0.15 15.42
CA MET A 103 5.71 -1.11 14.93
C MET A 103 4.22 -0.96 14.62
N TRP A 104 3.45 -0.41 15.55
CA TRP A 104 2.01 -0.23 15.37
C TRP A 104 1.67 0.81 14.29
N ALA A 105 2.46 1.88 14.19
CA ALA A 105 2.29 2.87 13.13
C ALA A 105 2.56 2.27 11.74
N ALA A 106 3.57 1.41 11.61
CA ALA A 106 3.87 0.72 10.36
C ALA A 106 2.77 -0.29 9.99
N ILE A 107 2.29 -1.09 10.95
CA ILE A 107 1.18 -2.03 10.75
C ILE A 107 -0.08 -1.28 10.27
N ARG A 108 -0.43 -0.15 10.91
CA ARG A 108 -1.56 0.68 10.47
C ARG A 108 -1.36 1.23 9.07
N THR A 109 -0.15 1.66 8.73
CA THR A 109 0.16 2.18 7.39
C THR A 109 -0.06 1.11 6.33
N ILE A 110 0.39 -0.13 6.60
CA ILE A 110 0.16 -1.29 5.72
C ILE A 110 -1.32 -1.56 5.55
N ILE A 111 -2.05 -1.66 6.67
CA ILE A 111 -3.48 -1.97 6.66
C ILE A 111 -4.29 -0.91 5.89
N ILE A 112 -4.02 0.38 6.14
CA ILE A 112 -4.73 1.47 5.49
C ILE A 112 -4.40 1.49 4.00
N ALA A 113 -3.12 1.37 3.62
CA ALA A 113 -2.74 1.35 2.22
C ALA A 113 -3.38 0.18 1.48
N ASP A 114 -3.32 -1.03 2.05
CA ASP A 114 -3.91 -2.22 1.47
C ASP A 114 -5.43 -2.10 1.34
N ALA A 115 -6.12 -1.55 2.34
CA ALA A 115 -7.56 -1.35 2.28
C ALA A 115 -7.97 -0.36 1.18
N MET A 116 -7.18 0.70 0.95
CA MET A 116 -7.46 1.69 -0.09
C MET A 116 -7.17 1.14 -1.49
N MET A 117 -6.00 0.51 -1.67
CA MET A 117 -5.61 -0.10 -2.96
C MET A 117 -6.46 -1.32 -3.29
N GLY A 118 -6.81 -2.09 -2.26
CA GLY A 118 -7.52 -3.36 -2.38
C GLY A 118 -8.98 -3.21 -2.81
N LEU A 119 -9.54 -2.01 -2.93
CA LEU A 119 -10.92 -1.81 -3.39
C LEU A 119 -11.15 -2.39 -4.79
N ASP A 120 -10.23 -2.13 -5.72
CA ASP A 120 -10.34 -2.67 -7.08
C ASP A 120 -9.97 -4.16 -7.12
N ASN A 121 -9.03 -4.61 -6.27
CA ASN A 121 -8.67 -6.02 -6.12
C ASN A 121 -9.85 -6.84 -5.59
N VAL A 122 -10.59 -6.30 -4.64
CA VAL A 122 -11.78 -6.89 -4.06
C VAL A 122 -12.84 -7.13 -5.12
N LEU A 123 -13.07 -6.16 -6.02
CA LEU A 123 -14.01 -6.31 -7.14
C LEU A 123 -13.59 -7.43 -8.10
N ALA A 124 -12.30 -7.48 -8.44
CA ALA A 124 -11.77 -8.52 -9.33
C ALA A 124 -11.85 -9.92 -8.70
N VAL A 125 -11.50 -10.04 -7.42
CA VAL A 125 -11.55 -11.31 -6.67
C VAL A 125 -13.00 -11.76 -6.46
N ALA A 126 -13.92 -10.85 -6.11
CA ALA A 126 -15.34 -11.17 -6.01
C ALA A 126 -15.91 -11.64 -7.36
N GLY A 127 -15.54 -10.98 -8.46
CA GLY A 127 -15.95 -11.38 -9.81
C GLY A 127 -15.42 -12.76 -10.21
N ALA A 128 -14.20 -13.11 -9.80
CA ALA A 128 -13.59 -14.41 -10.09
C ALA A 128 -14.11 -15.54 -9.17
N ALA A 129 -14.44 -15.24 -7.92
CA ALA A 129 -14.95 -16.21 -6.95
C ALA A 129 -16.47 -16.47 -7.09
N GLY A 130 -17.21 -15.53 -7.67
CA GLY A 130 -18.67 -15.52 -7.61
C GLY A 130 -19.16 -15.42 -6.18
N GLU A 131 -20.04 -16.33 -5.78
CA GLU A 131 -20.59 -16.40 -4.40
C GLU A 131 -19.83 -17.38 -3.50
N ASP A 132 -18.76 -18.04 -3.98
CA ASP A 132 -18.01 -19.01 -3.17
C ASP A 132 -16.99 -18.32 -2.27
N PHE A 133 -17.43 -18.06 -1.03
CA PHE A 133 -16.59 -17.44 -0.01
C PHE A 133 -15.34 -18.25 0.34
N ALA A 134 -15.42 -19.58 0.31
CA ALA A 134 -14.25 -20.40 0.67
C ALA A 134 -13.16 -20.27 -0.39
N LEU A 135 -13.55 -20.12 -1.66
CA LEU A 135 -12.62 -19.93 -2.76
C LEU A 135 -11.84 -18.60 -2.61
N VAL A 136 -12.51 -17.52 -2.21
CA VAL A 136 -11.86 -16.24 -1.84
C VAL A 136 -10.84 -16.44 -0.72
N VAL A 137 -11.27 -17.04 0.39
CA VAL A 137 -10.41 -17.20 1.57
C VAL A 137 -9.19 -18.07 1.28
N ILE A 138 -9.37 -19.17 0.55
CA ILE A 138 -8.27 -20.07 0.16
C ILE A 138 -7.31 -19.35 -0.79
N GLY A 139 -7.83 -18.65 -1.81
CA GLY A 139 -7.00 -17.89 -2.76
C GLY A 139 -6.16 -16.83 -2.06
N LEU A 140 -6.78 -16.01 -1.20
CA LEU A 140 -6.08 -14.99 -0.42
C LEU A 140 -5.09 -15.60 0.58
N ALA A 141 -5.43 -16.72 1.22
CA ALA A 141 -4.54 -17.42 2.14
C ALA A 141 -3.26 -17.92 1.45
N ILE A 142 -3.37 -18.39 0.19
CA ILE A 142 -2.22 -18.81 -0.62
C ILE A 142 -1.36 -17.60 -1.06
N SER A 143 -1.96 -16.42 -1.24
CA SER A 143 -1.20 -15.21 -1.57
C SER A 143 -0.38 -14.64 -0.40
N VAL A 144 -0.79 -14.88 0.86
CA VAL A 144 -0.11 -14.34 2.06
C VAL A 144 1.40 -14.61 2.04
N PRO A 145 1.88 -15.87 1.89
CA PRO A 145 3.30 -16.16 1.99
C PRO A 145 4.07 -15.53 0.83
N ILE A 146 3.46 -15.42 -0.35
CA ILE A 146 4.07 -14.81 -1.52
C ILE A 146 4.26 -13.30 -1.28
N MET A 147 3.25 -12.61 -0.75
CA MET A 147 3.35 -11.19 -0.39
C MET A 147 4.35 -10.94 0.74
N VAL A 148 4.36 -11.78 1.78
CA VAL A 148 5.33 -11.68 2.89
C VAL A 148 6.76 -11.87 2.38
N TRP A 149 6.97 -12.83 1.48
CA TRP A 149 8.28 -13.05 0.87
C TRP A 149 8.69 -11.89 -0.04
N GLY A 150 7.80 -11.44 -0.93
CA GLY A 150 8.06 -10.33 -1.86
C GLY A 150 8.35 -9.02 -1.14
N SER A 151 7.59 -8.69 -0.10
CA SER A 151 7.84 -7.49 0.71
C SER A 151 9.16 -7.57 1.49
N THR A 152 9.58 -8.76 1.91
CA THR A 152 10.91 -8.97 2.51
C THR A 152 12.02 -8.71 1.48
N VAL A 153 11.81 -9.08 0.20
CA VAL A 153 12.74 -8.76 -0.89
C VAL A 153 12.80 -7.24 -1.10
N ILE A 154 11.66 -6.55 -1.16
CA ILE A 154 11.64 -5.09 -1.27
C ILE A 154 12.34 -4.43 -0.08
N LEU A 155 12.07 -4.87 1.14
CA LEU A 155 12.74 -4.37 2.34
C LEU A 155 14.27 -4.46 2.21
N LYS A 156 14.79 -5.64 1.87
CA LYS A 156 16.24 -5.83 1.64
C LYS A 156 16.77 -4.94 0.52
N LEU A 157 15.99 -4.77 -0.55
CA LEU A 157 16.38 -3.91 -1.67
C LEU A 157 16.45 -2.45 -1.24
N THR A 158 15.55 -1.98 -0.37
CA THR A 158 15.56 -0.60 0.15
C THR A 158 16.73 -0.33 1.08
N ASP A 159 17.16 -1.32 1.88
CA ASP A 159 18.36 -1.21 2.72
C ASP A 159 19.63 -1.14 1.86
N ARG A 160 19.66 -1.82 0.70
CA ARG A 160 20.81 -1.80 -0.23
C ARG A 160 20.80 -0.59 -1.17
N PHE A 161 19.62 -0.18 -1.63
CA PHE A 161 19.41 0.85 -2.65
C PHE A 161 18.32 1.83 -2.19
N PRO A 162 18.69 2.95 -1.54
CA PRO A 162 17.73 3.95 -1.07
C PRO A 162 16.86 4.58 -2.17
N ILE A 163 17.26 4.48 -3.45
CA ILE A 163 16.46 4.96 -4.58
C ILE A 163 15.12 4.23 -4.72
N VAL A 164 15.04 2.98 -4.25
CA VAL A 164 13.80 2.17 -4.25
C VAL A 164 12.69 2.85 -3.45
N ILE A 165 13.06 3.65 -2.45
CA ILE A 165 12.13 4.43 -1.64
C ILE A 165 11.42 5.47 -2.51
N THR A 166 12.20 6.19 -3.32
CA THR A 166 11.67 7.21 -4.23
C THR A 166 10.80 6.57 -5.31
N PHE A 167 11.23 5.45 -5.89
CA PHE A 167 10.42 4.72 -6.87
C PHE A 167 9.12 4.19 -6.27
N GLY A 168 9.18 3.57 -5.10
CA GLY A 168 7.98 3.05 -4.45
C GLY A 168 7.02 4.15 -4.02
N ALA A 169 7.51 5.28 -3.56
CA ALA A 169 6.68 6.46 -3.30
C ALA A 169 6.09 7.05 -4.60
N ALA A 170 6.79 6.97 -5.72
CA ALA A 170 6.27 7.44 -7.01
C ALA A 170 5.14 6.52 -7.51
N ILE A 171 5.31 5.21 -7.39
CA ILE A 171 4.26 4.22 -7.69
C ILE A 171 3.06 4.45 -6.79
N LEU A 172 3.28 4.63 -5.49
CA LEU A 172 2.23 4.95 -4.52
C LEU A 172 1.46 6.22 -4.88
N ALA A 173 2.18 7.32 -5.18
CA ALA A 173 1.58 8.58 -5.55
C ALA A 173 0.81 8.48 -6.88
N TRP A 174 1.31 7.69 -7.83
CA TRP A 174 0.63 7.41 -9.09
C TRP A 174 -0.68 6.66 -8.85
N THR A 175 -0.66 5.55 -8.11
CA THR A 175 -1.86 4.79 -7.74
C THR A 175 -2.87 5.68 -7.02
N ALA A 176 -2.40 6.47 -6.05
CA ALA A 176 -3.23 7.40 -5.31
C ALA A 176 -3.90 8.44 -6.22
N THR A 177 -3.16 9.04 -7.15
CA THR A 177 -3.71 10.06 -8.06
C THR A 177 -4.69 9.45 -9.05
N LYS A 178 -4.40 8.25 -9.56
CA LYS A 178 -5.34 7.51 -10.40
C LYS A 178 -6.66 7.26 -9.67
N MET A 179 -6.63 6.89 -8.39
CA MET A 179 -7.83 6.74 -7.57
C MET A 179 -8.62 8.05 -7.40
N LEU A 180 -7.93 9.20 -7.30
CA LEU A 180 -8.60 10.50 -7.26
C LEU A 180 -9.30 10.80 -8.59
N VAL A 181 -8.61 10.57 -9.71
CA VAL A 181 -9.15 10.87 -11.03
C VAL A 181 -10.29 9.93 -11.43
N ASP A 182 -10.22 8.67 -11.00
CA ASP A 182 -11.25 7.65 -11.25
C ASP A 182 -12.41 7.72 -10.23
N GLU A 183 -12.47 8.77 -9.38
CA GLU A 183 -13.57 9.00 -8.45
C GLU A 183 -14.82 9.55 -9.18
N PRO A 184 -15.99 8.88 -9.05
CA PRO A 184 -17.23 9.29 -9.72
C PRO A 184 -17.66 10.74 -9.48
N LEU A 185 -17.35 11.31 -8.31
CA LEU A 185 -17.73 12.69 -7.96
C LEU A 185 -17.00 13.77 -8.76
N ILE A 186 -15.77 13.49 -9.22
CA ILE A 186 -14.92 14.47 -9.91
C ILE A 186 -14.50 14.02 -11.31
N HIS A 187 -14.95 12.84 -11.74
CA HIS A 187 -14.63 12.24 -13.04
C HIS A 187 -14.87 13.20 -14.21
N ASP A 188 -15.95 14.00 -14.18
CA ASP A 188 -16.28 14.93 -15.26
C ASP A 188 -15.23 16.03 -15.47
N TRP A 189 -14.51 16.41 -14.40
CA TRP A 189 -13.41 17.38 -14.51
C TRP A 189 -12.18 16.78 -15.20
N PHE A 190 -12.09 15.45 -15.24
CA PHE A 190 -11.00 14.69 -15.86
C PHE A 190 -11.41 13.92 -17.12
N ALA A 191 -12.58 14.24 -17.70
CA ALA A 191 -13.05 13.62 -18.93
C ALA A 191 -12.08 13.81 -20.11
N ASN A 192 -11.25 14.87 -20.09
CA ASN A 192 -10.19 15.08 -21.06
C ASN A 192 -8.92 14.31 -20.66
N SER A 193 -8.50 13.37 -21.51
CA SER A 193 -7.29 12.54 -21.28
C SER A 193 -6.03 13.35 -21.03
N ILE A 194 -5.86 14.53 -21.67
CA ILE A 194 -4.70 15.40 -21.45
C ILE A 194 -4.73 15.98 -20.04
N VAL A 195 -5.90 16.40 -19.56
CA VAL A 195 -6.08 16.92 -18.19
C VAL A 195 -5.85 15.82 -17.16
N LYS A 196 -6.40 14.61 -17.41
CA LYS A 196 -6.19 13.43 -16.58
C LYS A 196 -4.72 13.08 -16.42
N TYR A 197 -4.02 12.76 -17.52
CA TYR A 197 -2.61 12.35 -17.45
C TYR A 197 -1.70 13.51 -17.02
N GLY A 198 -2.03 14.75 -17.40
CA GLY A 198 -1.32 15.94 -16.95
C GLY A 198 -1.39 16.10 -15.43
N PHE A 199 -2.58 15.94 -14.84
CA PHE A 199 -2.78 15.99 -13.40
C PHE A 199 -2.03 14.86 -12.68
N GLU A 200 -2.12 13.62 -13.16
CA GLU A 200 -1.39 12.47 -12.63
C GLU A 200 0.13 12.74 -12.54
N ILE A 201 0.72 13.21 -13.64
CA ILE A 201 2.16 13.53 -13.70
C ILE A 201 2.50 14.68 -12.75
N ILE A 202 1.70 15.76 -12.73
CA ILE A 202 1.94 16.91 -11.88
C ILE A 202 1.93 16.53 -10.40
N VAL A 203 0.93 15.76 -9.96
CA VAL A 203 0.82 15.34 -8.56
C VAL A 203 1.98 14.44 -8.16
N VAL A 204 2.36 13.47 -9.01
CA VAL A 204 3.51 12.60 -8.72
C VAL A 204 4.79 13.42 -8.63
N ILE A 205 5.06 14.31 -9.59
CA ILE A 205 6.24 15.19 -9.54
C ILE A 205 6.20 16.08 -8.30
N ALA A 206 5.04 16.61 -7.92
CA ALA A 206 4.89 17.44 -6.72
C ALA A 206 5.20 16.65 -5.44
N ILE A 207 4.65 15.44 -5.29
CA ILE A 207 4.91 14.60 -4.11
C ILE A 207 6.37 14.19 -4.03
N ILE A 208 6.97 13.75 -5.13
CA ILE A 208 8.39 13.36 -5.15
C ILE A 208 9.30 14.57 -4.93
N GLY A 209 9.05 15.68 -5.62
CA GLY A 209 9.84 16.90 -5.52
C GLY A 209 9.77 17.49 -4.12
N PHE A 210 8.55 17.67 -3.60
CA PHE A 210 8.34 18.21 -2.25
C PHE A 210 8.85 17.26 -1.17
N GLY A 211 8.60 15.95 -1.29
CA GLY A 211 9.08 14.94 -0.35
C GLY A 211 10.60 14.86 -0.29
N THR A 212 11.29 14.84 -1.43
CA THR A 212 12.76 14.82 -1.47
C THR A 212 13.38 16.13 -1.00
N TRP A 213 12.77 17.28 -1.30
CA TRP A 213 13.20 18.58 -0.80
C TRP A 213 13.07 18.67 0.73
N MET A 214 11.92 18.26 1.28
CA MET A 214 11.69 18.23 2.72
C MET A 214 12.64 17.27 3.43
N LYS A 215 12.87 16.08 2.87
CA LYS A 215 13.86 15.13 3.38
C LYS A 215 15.25 15.75 3.51
N LYS A 216 15.74 16.39 2.44
CA LYS A 216 17.05 17.08 2.45
C LYS A 216 17.11 18.16 3.52
N LYS A 217 16.05 18.97 3.64
CA LYS A 217 15.96 20.05 4.64
C LYS A 217 16.05 19.51 6.07
N ILE A 218 15.36 18.41 6.37
CA ILE A 218 15.41 17.76 7.70
C ILE A 218 16.81 17.21 7.98
N GLU A 219 17.43 16.55 7.00
CA GLU A 219 18.81 16.04 7.13
C GLU A 219 19.83 17.16 7.33
N GLU A 220 19.68 18.30 6.65
CA GLU A 220 20.52 19.47 6.83
C GLU A 220 20.35 20.12 8.21
N GLN A 221 19.11 20.20 8.72
CA GLN A 221 18.83 20.71 10.06
C GLN A 221 19.43 19.81 11.15
N ALA A 222 19.30 18.48 11.01
CA ALA A 222 19.92 17.51 11.93
C ALA A 222 21.45 17.64 11.96
N LYS A 223 22.09 17.93 10.82
CA LYS A 223 23.53 18.19 10.75
C LYS A 223 23.93 19.54 11.37
N ARG A 224 23.06 20.56 11.33
CA ARG A 224 23.33 21.91 11.86
C ARG A 224 23.18 22.03 13.36
N ASN A 225 22.27 21.26 13.99
CA ASN A 225 22.08 21.21 15.44
C ASN A 225 22.36 19.79 15.98
N PRO A 226 23.64 19.36 16.07
CA PRO A 226 23.99 18.05 16.63
C PRO A 226 23.81 17.96 18.16
N VAL A 227 23.53 19.08 18.84
CA VAL A 227 23.49 19.19 20.29
C VAL A 227 22.04 19.24 20.78
N HIS A 228 21.49 18.07 21.09
CA HIS A 228 20.64 17.83 22.27
C HIS A 228 20.42 16.33 22.58
N ILE A 229 21.07 15.40 21.86
CA ILE A 229 21.11 13.97 22.20
C ILE A 229 22.44 13.62 22.86
N LYS A 230 22.79 14.31 23.95
CA LYS A 230 23.74 13.83 24.95
C LYS A 230 23.33 14.43 26.28
N MET A 231 23.11 13.55 27.27
CA MET A 231 22.70 13.80 28.66
C MET A 231 21.18 14.05 28.76
N GLN A 232 20.39 13.20 29.41
CA GLN A 232 20.61 12.53 30.70
C GLN A 232 20.10 11.08 30.71
#